data_AF-A0A932NCY5-F1
#
_entry.id   AF-A0A932NCY5-F1
#
_cell.length_a   1.000
_cell.length_b   1.000
_cell.length_c   1.000
_cell.angle_alpha   90.00
_cell.angle_beta   90.00
_cell.angle_gamma   90.00
#
_symmetry.space_group_name_H-M   'P 1'
#
loop_
_entity.id
_entity.type
_entity.pdbx_description
1 polymer ?
#
loop_
_entity_poly.entity_id
_entity_poly.type
_entity_poly.pdbx_seq_one_letter_code
_entity_poly.pdbx_strand_id
1 'polypeptide(L)'
;MKTKIPIWINILQVVILAILSFQTYACYFNPNLIYPGITIDATSAKMIYVLAGRNAVMMVISILALVKQNPRFYSFAFLMHSLRELQDMFIVPLTGEPGVPAIANFLVFLIIFVIPEITAYLKLNKMANELAKI
;
A
#
# COMPACT_ATOMS: atom_id res chain seq x y z
N MET A 1 -24.24 -4.10 -18.10
CA MET A 1 -22.92 -4.64 -18.54
C MET A 1 -22.02 -4.70 -17.32
N LYS A 2 -21.30 -5.81 -17.06
CA LYS A 2 -20.24 -5.81 -16.04
C LYS A 2 -19.12 -4.91 -16.57
N THR A 3 -19.06 -3.67 -16.10
CA THR A 3 -17.93 -2.77 -16.35
C THR A 3 -16.69 -3.42 -15.76
N LYS A 4 -15.85 -3.97 -16.63
CA LYS A 4 -14.60 -4.59 -16.21
C LYS A 4 -13.65 -3.49 -15.75
N ILE A 5 -13.14 -3.63 -14.53
CA ILE A 5 -12.08 -2.76 -14.02
C ILE A 5 -10.86 -2.87 -14.95
N PRO A 6 -10.21 -1.75 -15.32
CA PRO A 6 -9.03 -1.78 -16.18
C PRO A 6 -7.94 -2.72 -15.65
N ILE A 7 -7.32 -3.49 -16.54
CA ILE A 7 -6.35 -4.53 -16.15
C ILE A 7 -5.15 -3.96 -15.40
N TRP A 8 -4.70 -2.75 -15.75
CA TRP A 8 -3.56 -2.10 -15.09
C TRP A 8 -3.83 -1.81 -13.60
N ILE A 9 -5.09 -1.55 -13.22
CA ILE A 9 -5.49 -1.33 -11.81
C ILE A 9 -5.38 -2.64 -11.03
N ASN A 10 -5.80 -3.75 -11.64
CA ASN A 10 -5.65 -5.07 -11.03
C ASN A 10 -4.18 -5.47 -10.90
N ILE A 11 -3.34 -5.18 -11.92
CA ILE A 11 -1.89 -5.41 -11.84
C ILE A 11 -1.28 -4.59 -10.70
N LEU A 12 -1.58 -3.29 -10.62
CA LEU A 12 -1.11 -2.43 -9.54
C LEU A 12 -1.51 -2.99 -8.17
N GLN A 13 -2.76 -3.41 -8.01
CA GLN A 13 -3.23 -3.97 -6.74
C GLN A 13 -2.56 -5.30 -6.39
N VAL A 14 -2.25 -6.15 -7.36
CA VAL A 14 -1.50 -7.40 -7.15
C VAL A 14 -0.06 -7.11 -6.71
N VAL A 15 0.59 -6.10 -7.29
CA VAL A 15 1.92 -5.66 -6.86
C VAL A 15 1.89 -5.14 -5.43
N ILE A 16 0.94 -4.25 -5.11
CA ILE A 16 0.73 -3.76 -3.74
C ILE A 16 0.49 -4.92 -2.78
N LEU A 17 -0.36 -5.88 -3.19
CA LEU A 17 -0.65 -7.06 -2.39
C LEU A 17 0.61 -7.90 -2.12
N ALA A 18 1.47 -8.09 -3.10
CA ALA A 18 2.73 -8.81 -2.94
C ALA A 18 3.67 -8.09 -1.95
N ILE A 19 3.77 -6.77 -2.04
CA ILE A 19 4.58 -5.95 -1.13
C ILE A 19 4.05 -6.05 0.29
N LEU A 20 2.74 -5.86 0.51
CA LEU A 20 2.12 -5.98 1.82
C LEU A 20 2.29 -7.38 2.39
N SER A 21 2.14 -8.42 1.57
CA SER A 21 2.32 -9.81 1.99
C SER A 21 3.75 -10.05 2.48
N PHE A 22 4.74 -9.56 1.74
CA PHE A 22 6.15 -9.62 2.14
C PHE A 22 6.39 -8.85 3.44
N GLN A 23 5.89 -7.61 3.54
CA GLN A 23 6.08 -6.79 4.74
C GLN A 23 5.42 -7.38 5.97
N THR A 24 4.19 -7.89 5.85
CA THR A 24 3.49 -8.59 6.92
C THR A 24 4.27 -9.83 7.36
N TYR A 25 4.72 -10.66 6.41
CA TYR A 25 5.53 -11.84 6.72
C TYR A 25 6.83 -11.48 7.43
N ALA A 26 7.61 -10.56 6.87
CA ALA A 26 8.88 -10.14 7.43
C ALA A 26 8.69 -9.57 8.84
N CYS A 27 7.75 -8.66 9.07
CA CYS A 27 7.54 -8.08 10.39
C CYS A 27 7.05 -9.10 11.44
N TYR A 28 6.29 -10.14 11.06
CA TYR A 28 5.88 -11.18 12.02
C TYR A 28 6.95 -12.23 12.30
N PHE A 29 7.67 -12.69 11.27
CA PHE A 29 8.49 -13.90 11.36
C PHE A 29 9.98 -13.65 11.25
N ASN A 30 10.41 -12.62 10.52
CA ASN A 30 11.82 -12.29 10.37
C ASN A 30 12.04 -10.78 10.11
N PRO A 31 11.95 -9.93 11.16
CA PRO A 31 12.00 -8.47 10.99
C PRO A 31 13.31 -7.96 10.42
N ASN A 32 14.40 -8.72 10.56
CA ASN A 32 15.71 -8.39 10.01
C ASN A 32 15.72 -8.30 8.47
N LEU A 33 14.71 -8.84 7.78
CA LEU A 33 14.57 -8.69 6.33
C LEU A 33 14.25 -7.26 5.90
N ILE A 34 13.63 -6.46 6.77
CA ILE A 34 13.24 -5.07 6.51
C ILE A 34 14.04 -4.09 7.37
N TYR A 35 14.37 -4.51 8.59
CA TYR A 35 15.03 -3.69 9.58
C TYR A 35 16.39 -4.29 9.99
N PRO A 36 17.34 -4.40 9.05
CA PRO A 36 18.65 -4.98 9.35
C PRO A 36 19.39 -4.10 10.37
N GLY A 37 19.99 -4.74 11.37
CA GLY A 37 20.79 -4.05 12.38
C GLY A 37 19.99 -3.34 13.48
N ILE A 38 18.66 -3.47 13.51
CA ILE A 38 17.84 -3.01 14.64
C ILE A 38 17.81 -4.08 15.72
N THR A 39 18.19 -3.72 16.95
CA THR A 39 18.04 -4.60 18.11
C THR A 39 16.56 -4.76 18.44
N ILE A 40 16.05 -6.01 18.39
CA ILE A 40 14.65 -6.32 18.68
C ILE A 40 14.48 -6.50 20.20
N ASP A 41 14.22 -5.39 20.88
CA ASP A 41 13.80 -5.33 22.28
C ASP A 41 12.26 -5.27 22.42
N ALA A 42 11.73 -5.21 23.65
CA ALA A 42 10.28 -5.17 23.88
C ALA A 42 9.58 -3.97 23.22
N THR A 43 10.25 -2.82 23.13
CA THR A 43 9.69 -1.58 22.57
C THR A 43 9.62 -1.66 21.05
N SER A 44 10.74 -2.00 20.41
CA SER A 44 10.84 -2.17 18.97
C SER A 44 9.98 -3.33 18.47
N ALA A 45 9.95 -4.47 19.17
CA ALA A 45 9.07 -5.58 18.84
C ALA A 45 7.59 -5.17 18.83
N LYS A 46 7.14 -4.40 19.84
CA LYS A 46 5.77 -3.87 19.87
C LYS A 46 5.48 -2.99 18.65
N MET A 47 6.40 -2.09 18.27
CA MET A 47 6.22 -1.23 17.10
C MET A 47 6.15 -2.03 15.80
N ILE A 48 7.05 -3.00 15.62
CA ILE A 48 7.11 -3.88 14.44
C ILE A 48 5.84 -4.73 14.33
N TYR A 49 5.35 -5.30 15.43
CA TYR A 49 4.11 -6.09 15.40
C TYR A 49 2.85 -5.26 15.15
N VAL A 50 2.81 -4.02 15.64
CA VAL A 50 1.73 -3.09 15.29
C VAL A 50 1.74 -2.77 13.79
N LEU A 51 2.93 -2.55 13.21
CA LEU A 51 3.07 -2.36 11.77
C LEU A 51 2.64 -3.61 10.99
N ALA A 52 3.08 -4.80 11.43
CA ALA A 52 2.71 -6.08 10.82
C ALA A 52 1.18 -6.25 10.77
N GLY A 53 0.49 -5.95 11.87
CA GLY A 53 -0.97 -6.03 11.97
C GLY A 53 -1.68 -5.04 11.04
N ARG A 54 -1.19 -3.80 10.93
CA ARG A 54 -1.72 -2.80 9.99
C ARG A 54 -1.58 -3.28 8.54
N ASN A 55 -0.41 -3.77 8.17
CA ASN A 55 -0.14 -4.32 6.84
C ASN A 55 -1.00 -5.54 6.54
N ALA A 56 -1.22 -6.42 7.53
CA ALA A 56 -2.08 -7.60 7.37
C ALA A 56 -3.53 -7.22 7.09
N VAL A 57 -4.07 -6.23 7.79
CA VAL A 57 -5.44 -5.75 7.54
C VAL A 57 -5.54 -5.13 6.14
N MET A 58 -4.57 -4.30 5.74
CA MET A 58 -4.54 -3.74 4.39
C MET A 58 -4.41 -4.82 3.30
N MET A 59 -3.62 -5.85 3.54
CA MET A 59 -3.52 -7.03 2.66
C MET A 59 -4.89 -7.70 2.48
N VAL A 60 -5.63 -7.92 3.56
CA VAL A 60 -6.98 -8.51 3.50
C VAL A 60 -7.94 -7.61 2.71
N ILE A 61 -7.96 -6.30 2.97
CA ILE A 61 -8.81 -5.36 2.21
C ILE A 61 -8.44 -5.37 0.72
N SER A 62 -7.16 -5.44 0.40
CA SER A 62 -6.65 -5.52 -0.98
C SER A 62 -7.13 -6.78 -1.70
N ILE A 63 -7.11 -7.94 -1.03
CA ILE A 63 -7.65 -9.21 -1.55
C ILE A 63 -9.14 -9.08 -1.79
N LEU A 64 -9.89 -8.54 -0.82
CA LEU A 64 -11.33 -8.35 -0.96
C LEU A 64 -11.65 -7.44 -2.15
N ALA A 65 -10.85 -6.39 -2.38
CA ALA A 65 -11.07 -5.46 -3.49
C ALA A 65 -10.84 -6.15 -4.84
N LEU A 66 -9.76 -6.92 -4.96
CA LEU A 66 -9.44 -7.76 -6.11
C LEU A 66 -10.53 -8.81 -6.39
N VAL A 67 -11.07 -9.48 -5.37
CA VAL A 67 -12.10 -10.52 -5.56
C VAL A 67 -13.45 -9.91 -5.89
N LYS A 68 -13.86 -8.86 -5.18
CA LYS A 68 -15.20 -8.26 -5.33
C LYS A 68 -15.34 -7.47 -6.62
N GLN A 69 -14.25 -6.91 -7.16
CA GLN A 69 -14.26 -6.08 -8.38
C GLN A 69 -15.34 -4.99 -8.37
N ASN A 70 -15.68 -4.46 -7.18
CA ASN A 70 -16.65 -3.38 -7.03
C ASN A 70 -15.91 -2.03 -7.12
N PRO A 71 -16.18 -1.17 -8.11
CA PRO A 71 -15.38 0.04 -8.32
C PRO A 71 -15.36 1.00 -7.14
N ARG A 72 -16.47 1.09 -6.38
CA ARG A 72 -16.57 1.98 -5.21
C ARG A 72 -15.75 1.45 -4.04
N PHE A 73 -15.85 0.17 -3.73
CA PHE A 73 -15.03 -0.44 -2.68
C PHE A 73 -13.54 -0.39 -3.04
N TYR A 74 -13.22 -0.68 -4.30
CA TYR A 74 -11.85 -0.68 -4.79
C TYR A 74 -11.25 0.73 -4.79
N SER A 75 -12.03 1.77 -5.13
CA SER A 75 -11.55 3.15 -5.03
C SER A 75 -11.21 3.51 -3.58
N PHE A 76 -12.05 3.14 -2.61
CA PHE A 76 -11.73 3.35 -1.20
C PHE A 76 -10.48 2.58 -0.75
N ALA A 77 -10.26 1.35 -1.23
CA ALA A 77 -9.02 0.61 -0.93
C ALA A 77 -7.77 1.36 -1.43
N PHE A 78 -7.78 1.88 -2.66
CA PHE A 78 -6.69 2.69 -3.20
C PHE A 78 -6.52 4.03 -2.49
N LEU A 79 -7.63 4.68 -2.08
CA LEU A 79 -7.56 5.91 -1.31
C LEU A 79 -6.81 5.68 0.00
N MET A 80 -7.17 4.63 0.75
CA MET A 80 -6.50 4.32 2.02
C MET A 80 -5.00 4.01 1.83
N HIS A 81 -4.65 3.24 0.79
CA HIS A 81 -3.24 2.98 0.47
C HIS A 81 -2.49 4.26 0.13
N SER A 82 -3.05 5.10 -0.74
CA SER A 82 -2.36 6.32 -1.17
C SER A 82 -2.10 7.29 -0.03
N LEU A 83 -3.03 7.37 0.94
CA LEU A 83 -2.86 8.20 2.14
C LEU A 83 -1.79 7.67 3.10
N ARG A 84 -1.58 6.35 3.14
CA ARG A 84 -0.47 5.75 3.88
C ARG A 84 0.85 6.02 3.17
N GLU A 85 0.92 5.72 1.88
CA GLU A 85 2.13 5.92 1.07
C GLU A 85 2.56 7.39 1.05
N LEU A 86 1.59 8.33 1.09
CA LEU A 86 1.87 9.75 1.23
C LEU A 86 2.57 10.08 2.57
N GLN A 87 2.22 9.40 3.66
CA GLN A 87 2.90 9.58 4.95
C GLN A 87 4.30 8.97 4.91
N ASP A 88 4.43 7.76 4.38
CA ASP A 88 5.72 7.06 4.24
C ASP A 88 6.70 7.84 3.33
N MET A 89 6.17 8.53 2.31
CA MET A 89 6.91 9.45 1.44
C MET A 89 7.67 10.54 2.21
N PHE A 90 7.14 11.00 3.35
CA PHE A 90 7.81 11.98 4.19
C PHE A 90 8.60 11.34 5.32
N ILE A 91 8.10 10.26 5.92
CA ILE A 91 8.72 9.62 7.09
C ILE A 91 10.03 8.93 6.70
N VAL A 92 10.06 8.15 5.62
CA VAL A 92 11.23 7.34 5.25
C VAL A 92 12.45 8.21 4.90
N PRO A 93 12.33 9.32 4.15
CA PRO A 93 13.44 10.25 3.96
C PRO A 93 13.94 10.91 5.26
N LEU A 94 13.06 11.12 6.25
CA LEU A 94 13.42 11.74 7.53
C LEU A 94 14.15 10.78 8.47
N THR A 95 13.81 9.49 8.43
CA THR A 95 14.42 8.47 9.30
C THR A 95 15.72 7.90 8.74
N GLY A 96 16.00 8.16 7.45
CA GLY A 96 17.27 7.85 6.80
C GLY A 96 17.41 6.36 6.50
N GLU A 97 17.27 5.99 5.23
CA GLU A 97 17.57 4.63 4.81
C GLU A 97 19.06 4.52 4.43
N PRO A 98 19.81 3.56 5.00
CA PRO A 98 21.24 3.46 4.78
C PRO A 98 21.59 3.36 3.29
N GLY A 99 22.43 4.28 2.81
CA GLY A 99 22.92 4.27 1.43
C GLY A 99 21.95 4.83 0.38
N VAL A 100 20.78 5.33 0.78
CA VAL A 100 19.81 5.94 -0.17
C VAL A 100 19.64 7.44 0.15
N PRO A 101 19.87 8.33 -0.83
CA PRO A 101 19.60 9.76 -0.63
C PRO A 101 18.12 10.01 -0.29
N ALA A 102 17.85 10.89 0.67
CA ALA A 102 16.49 11.24 1.10
C ALA A 102 15.59 11.64 -0.07
N ILE A 103 16.12 12.40 -1.04
CA ILE A 103 15.40 12.80 -2.26
C ILE A 103 15.02 11.61 -3.14
N ALA A 104 15.86 10.57 -3.20
CA ALA A 104 15.58 9.37 -3.98
C ALA A 104 14.40 8.61 -3.36
N ASN A 105 14.40 8.43 -2.03
CA ASN A 105 13.27 7.83 -1.31
C ASN A 105 11.98 8.62 -1.53
N PHE A 106 12.03 9.95 -1.37
CA PHE A 106 10.87 10.80 -1.62
C PHE A 106 10.29 10.60 -3.03
N LEU A 107 11.14 10.62 -4.06
CA LEU A 107 10.72 10.46 -5.46
C LEU A 107 10.19 9.05 -5.75
N VAL A 108 10.76 8.01 -5.15
CA VAL A 108 10.26 6.63 -5.28
C VAL A 108 8.83 6.55 -4.74
N PHE A 109 8.60 7.02 -3.51
CA PHE A 109 7.26 7.01 -2.92
C PHE A 109 6.27 7.83 -3.75
N LEU A 110 6.67 9.01 -4.22
CA LEU A 110 5.80 9.86 -5.02
C LEU A 110 5.41 9.21 -6.37
N ILE A 111 6.41 8.76 -7.13
CA ILE A 111 6.24 8.35 -8.53
C ILE A 111 5.77 6.91 -8.66
N ILE A 112 6.26 6.00 -7.81
CA ILE A 112 5.97 4.57 -7.92
C ILE A 112 4.70 4.19 -7.15
N PHE A 113 4.42 4.84 -6.02
CA PHE A 113 3.28 4.50 -5.17
C PHE A 113 2.17 5.54 -5.24
N VAL A 114 2.41 6.77 -4.78
CA VAL A 114 1.36 7.79 -4.58
C VAL A 114 0.65 8.15 -5.90
N ILE A 115 1.38 8.51 -6.96
CA ILE A 115 0.79 8.93 -8.23
C ILE A 115 -0.06 7.81 -8.88
N PRO A 116 0.45 6.57 -9.05
CA PRO A 116 -0.34 5.48 -9.62
C PRO A 116 -1.59 5.14 -8.81
N GLU A 117 -1.50 5.15 -7.47
CA GLU A 117 -2.63 4.83 -6.61
C GLU A 117 -3.71 5.90 -6.61
N ILE A 118 -3.34 7.19 -6.57
CA ILE A 118 -4.29 8.29 -6.71
C ILE A 118 -4.98 8.22 -8.08
N THR A 119 -4.22 7.91 -9.13
CA THR A 119 -4.78 7.77 -10.49
C THR A 119 -5.78 6.61 -10.55
N ALA A 120 -5.47 5.46 -9.91
CA ALA A 120 -6.37 4.32 -9.81
C ALA A 120 -7.64 4.68 -9.02
N TYR A 121 -7.50 5.36 -7.88
CA TYR A 121 -8.61 5.89 -7.10
C TYR A 121 -9.53 6.78 -7.94
N LEU A 122 -8.99 7.80 -8.61
CA LEU A 122 -9.77 8.74 -9.42
C LEU A 122 -10.53 8.02 -10.54
N LYS A 123 -9.88 7.06 -11.22
CA LYS A 123 -10.50 6.30 -12.30
C LYS A 123 -11.64 5.42 -11.78
N LEU A 124 -11.41 4.69 -10.70
CA LEU A 124 -12.42 3.81 -10.08
C LEU A 124 -13.59 4.60 -9.51
N ASN A 125 -13.33 5.76 -8.88
CA ASN A 125 -14.38 6.61 -8.32
C ASN A 125 -15.26 7.20 -9.43
N LYS A 126 -14.66 7.62 -10.55
CA LYS A 126 -15.41 8.04 -11.74
C LYS A 126 -16.30 6.92 -12.26
N MET A 127 -15.76 5.71 -12.42
CA MET A 127 -16.53 4.53 -12.83
C MET A 127 -17.67 4.21 -11.88
N ALA A 128 -17.45 4.31 -10.57
CA ALA A 128 -18.48 4.08 -9.55
C ALA A 128 -19.63 5.08 -9.66
N ASN A 129 -19.33 6.36 -9.93
CA ASN A 129 -20.34 7.41 -10.08
C ASN A 129 -21.13 7.28 -11.39
N GLU A 130 -20.49 6.84 -12.47
CA GLU A 130 -21.18 6.56 -13.74
C GLU A 130 -22.17 5.40 -13.59
N LEU A 131 -21.80 4.35 -12.84
CA LEU A 131 -22.68 3.21 -12.56
C LEU A 131 -23.86 3.57 -11.65
N ALA A 132 -23.71 4.53 -10.76
CA ALA A 132 -24.77 4.96 -9.85
C ALA A 132 -25.85 5.83 -10.52
N LYS A 133 -25.59 6.32 -11.74
CA LYS A 133 -26.52 7.14 -12.53
C LYS A 133 -27.39 6.33 -13.51
N ILE A 134 -27.14 5.03 -13.62
CA ILE A 134 -27.86 4.06 -14.47
C ILE A 134 -28.87 3.33 -13.59
#